data_AF-Q5JD83-F1
#
_entry.id   AF-Q5JD83-F1
#
_cell.length_a   1.000
_cell.length_b   1.000
_cell.length_c   1.000
_cell.angle_alpha   90.00
_cell.angle_beta   90.00
_cell.angle_gamma   90.00
#
_symmetry.space_group_name_H-M   'P 1'
#
loop_
_entity.id
_entity.type
_entity.pdbx_description
1 polymer ?
#
loop_
_entity_poly.entity_id
_entity_poly.type
_entity_poly.pdbx_seq_one_letter_code
_entity_poly.pdbx_strand_id
1 'polypeptide(L)'
;MRCKLRGKFIEVEIDLESFEPDPFPGRFPILFLVAGHEVGGYHNEGWLGDSYGLFQDLLLCTRDLLKCPESCFNKRKNAESDGFKLLPDSYVCGPILDLDFNTYYLERKGELLRFHFINEAPKYISSKNSLQGTIELPFGAFVADILKISEEYLEKCFPIEMETKAMQYNRFTEEISRLRQYLENLIQEIKTELDFGH
;
A
#
# COMPACT_ATOMS: atom_id res chain seq x y z
N MET A 1 0.65 -16.86 11.19
CA MET A 1 0.25 -17.41 9.90
C MET A 1 0.59 -16.36 8.88
N ARG A 2 1.30 -16.69 7.80
CA ARG A 2 1.59 -15.70 6.76
C ARG A 2 0.46 -15.62 5.75
N CYS A 3 -0.23 -14.49 5.71
CA CYS A 3 -1.21 -14.19 4.67
C CYS A 3 -0.45 -13.67 3.44
N LYS A 4 -0.53 -14.36 2.31
CA LYS A 4 0.12 -13.96 1.06
C LYS A 4 -0.92 -13.54 0.03
N LEU A 5 -0.80 -12.32 -0.47
CA LEU A 5 -1.71 -11.69 -1.42
C LEU A 5 -0.91 -11.33 -2.67
N ARG A 6 -1.33 -11.81 -3.84
CA ARG A 6 -0.50 -11.74 -5.05
C ARG A 6 -1.28 -11.38 -6.32
N GLY A 7 -0.93 -10.24 -6.89
CA GLY A 7 -1.22 -9.83 -8.25
C GLY A 7 -0.14 -10.28 -9.24
N LYS A 8 -0.16 -9.71 -10.45
CA LYS A 8 0.84 -9.95 -11.49
C LYS A 8 2.19 -9.32 -11.16
N PHE A 9 2.18 -8.10 -10.65
CA PHE A 9 3.32 -7.27 -10.28
C PHE A 9 3.37 -6.97 -8.79
N ILE A 10 2.23 -6.90 -8.11
CA ILE A 10 2.17 -6.56 -6.69
C ILE A 10 2.04 -7.81 -5.83
N GLU A 11 2.84 -7.90 -4.78
CA GLU A 11 2.76 -8.96 -3.76
C GLU A 11 2.90 -8.36 -2.36
N VAL A 12 2.04 -8.79 -1.45
CA VAL A 12 2.04 -8.40 -0.03
C VAL A 12 2.02 -9.67 0.80
N GLU A 13 2.99 -9.83 1.70
CA GLU A 13 2.98 -10.85 2.74
C GLU A 13 2.79 -10.19 4.11
N ILE A 14 1.85 -10.69 4.91
CA ILE A 14 1.55 -10.20 6.26
C ILE A 14 1.77 -11.35 7.24
N ASP A 15 2.61 -11.16 8.25
CA ASP A 15 2.79 -12.13 9.32
C ASP A 15 1.77 -11.91 10.45
N LEU A 16 0.63 -12.57 10.35
CA LEU A 16 -0.47 -12.48 11.32
C LEU A 16 -0.16 -13.18 12.66
N GLU A 17 0.97 -13.89 12.79
CA GLU A 17 1.39 -14.48 14.08
C GLU A 17 2.21 -13.51 14.94
N SER A 18 2.78 -12.48 14.33
CA SER A 18 3.77 -11.60 14.97
C SER A 18 3.16 -10.23 15.29
N PHE A 19 1.94 -10.21 15.83
CA PHE A 19 1.23 -8.97 16.15
C PHE A 19 1.95 -8.16 17.23
N GLU A 20 2.18 -6.88 16.96
CA GLU A 20 2.72 -5.92 17.93
C GLU A 20 1.63 -4.91 18.34
N PRO A 21 1.12 -4.98 19.59
CA PRO A 21 -0.01 -4.14 20.02
C PRO A 21 0.34 -2.66 20.28
N ASP A 22 1.62 -2.30 20.34
CA ASP A 22 2.05 -0.94 20.65
C ASP A 22 3.04 -0.42 19.59
N PRO A 23 2.92 0.85 19.15
CA PRO A 23 1.85 1.80 19.49
C PRO A 23 0.50 1.45 18.81
N PHE A 24 -0.60 1.99 19.32
CA PHE A 24 -1.90 1.91 18.63
C PHE A 24 -1.89 2.72 17.31
N PRO A 25 -2.48 2.22 16.21
CA PRO A 25 -3.07 0.89 16.07
C PRO A 25 -1.98 -0.18 15.94
N GLY A 26 -2.19 -1.34 16.57
CA GLY A 26 -1.22 -2.43 16.56
C GLY A 26 -0.89 -2.90 15.14
N ARG A 27 0.32 -3.43 14.99
CA ARG A 27 1.02 -3.59 13.72
C ARG A 27 1.39 -5.04 13.46
N PHE A 28 1.62 -5.36 12.21
CA PHE A 28 2.10 -6.66 11.77
C PHE A 28 3.36 -6.48 10.91
N PRO A 29 4.30 -7.44 10.93
CA PRO A 29 5.36 -7.47 9.93
C PRO A 29 4.76 -7.68 8.53
N ILE A 30 5.07 -6.77 7.62
CA ILE A 30 4.63 -6.76 6.23
C ILE A 30 5.84 -6.75 5.31
N LEU A 31 5.86 -7.64 4.32
CA LEU A 31 6.75 -7.58 3.17
C LEU A 31 5.95 -7.10 1.96
N PHE A 32 6.39 -6.02 1.34
CA PHE A 32 5.73 -5.43 0.18
C PHE A 32 6.67 -5.46 -1.04
N LEU A 33 6.22 -6.13 -2.09
CA LEU A 33 6.96 -6.33 -3.33
C LEU A 33 6.24 -5.69 -4.51
N VAL A 34 7.01 -5.01 -5.35
CA VAL A 34 6.54 -4.47 -6.65
C VAL A 34 7.48 -4.95 -7.75
N ALA A 35 6.95 -5.69 -8.72
CA ALA A 35 7.71 -6.35 -9.77
C ALA A 35 8.93 -7.13 -9.24
N GLY A 36 8.77 -7.80 -8.09
CA GLY A 36 9.82 -8.58 -7.43
C GLY A 36 10.86 -7.76 -6.63
N HIS A 37 10.70 -6.44 -6.52
CA HIS A 37 11.58 -5.58 -5.71
C HIS A 37 11.00 -5.36 -4.33
N GLU A 38 11.86 -5.41 -3.30
CA GLU A 38 11.53 -5.13 -1.89
C GLU A 38 11.31 -3.64 -1.68
N VAL A 39 10.09 -3.18 -1.95
CA VAL A 39 9.72 -1.76 -1.78
C VAL A 39 9.31 -1.43 -0.36
N GLY A 40 8.97 -2.44 0.44
CA GLY A 40 8.63 -2.27 1.84
C GLY A 40 8.98 -3.52 2.65
N GLY A 41 9.63 -3.30 3.80
CA GLY A 41 10.13 -4.39 4.63
C GLY A 41 11.41 -5.03 4.08
N TYR A 42 11.82 -6.15 4.66
CA TYR A 42 13.05 -6.83 4.26
C TYR A 42 12.87 -8.35 4.22
N HIS A 43 13.62 -9.00 3.32
CA HIS A 43 13.52 -10.44 3.03
C HIS A 43 13.28 -11.32 4.26
N ASN A 44 12.26 -12.19 4.20
CA ASN A 44 11.82 -13.13 5.25
C ASN A 44 11.38 -12.53 6.60
N GLU A 45 11.61 -11.24 6.84
CA GLU A 45 11.33 -10.56 8.10
C GLU A 45 10.17 -9.56 7.98
N GLY A 46 9.97 -8.97 6.81
CA GLY A 46 9.03 -7.87 6.62
C GLY A 46 9.47 -6.62 7.37
N TRP A 47 8.52 -5.73 7.66
CA TRP A 47 8.68 -4.63 8.63
C TRP A 47 7.33 -4.23 9.20
N LEU A 48 7.33 -3.71 10.42
CA LEU A 48 6.09 -3.36 11.11
C LEU A 48 5.30 -2.29 10.34
N GLY A 49 4.02 -2.58 10.12
CA GLY A 49 3.08 -1.63 9.58
C GLY A 49 1.64 -1.97 9.89
N ASP A 50 0.75 -1.02 9.60
CA ASP A 50 -0.69 -1.23 9.62
C ASP A 50 -1.15 -1.75 8.26
N SER A 51 -1.47 -3.04 8.18
CA SER A 51 -1.95 -3.67 6.95
C SER A 51 -3.26 -3.07 6.47
N TYR A 52 -4.17 -2.70 7.38
CA TYR A 52 -5.38 -1.98 6.98
C TYR A 52 -5.05 -0.63 6.32
N GLY A 53 -4.19 0.17 6.96
CA GLY A 53 -3.71 1.45 6.43
C GLY A 53 -3.05 1.30 5.06
N LEU A 54 -2.20 0.28 4.89
CA LEU A 54 -1.58 -0.06 3.60
C LEU A 54 -2.63 -0.23 2.48
N PHE A 55 -3.65 -1.07 2.67
CA PHE A 55 -4.68 -1.28 1.64
C PHE A 55 -5.57 -0.05 1.45
N GLN A 56 -5.90 0.66 2.53
CA GLN A 56 -6.63 1.92 2.45
C GLN A 56 -5.91 2.93 1.54
N ASP A 57 -4.62 3.16 1.77
CA ASP A 57 -3.86 4.16 1.03
C ASP A 57 -3.55 3.75 -0.40
N LEU A 58 -3.32 2.45 -0.65
CA LEU A 58 -3.19 1.93 -2.01
C LEU A 58 -4.48 2.15 -2.80
N LEU A 59 -5.65 1.89 -2.21
CA LEU A 59 -6.94 2.15 -2.86
C LEU A 59 -7.21 3.63 -3.06
N LEU A 60 -6.99 4.47 -2.04
CA LEU A 60 -7.15 5.93 -2.14
C LEU A 60 -6.26 6.52 -3.25
N CYS A 61 -4.98 6.15 -3.27
CA CYS A 61 -4.07 6.61 -4.31
C CYS A 61 -4.47 6.10 -5.70
N THR A 62 -4.95 4.86 -5.80
CA THR A 62 -5.42 4.29 -7.07
C THR A 62 -6.64 5.05 -7.60
N ARG A 63 -7.61 5.33 -6.74
CA ARG A 63 -8.78 6.15 -7.06
C ARG A 63 -8.36 7.55 -7.53
N ASP A 64 -7.44 8.18 -6.81
CA ASP A 64 -7.01 9.55 -7.13
C ASP A 64 -6.20 9.60 -8.44
N LEU A 65 -5.38 8.59 -8.72
CA LEU A 65 -4.71 8.43 -10.01
C LEU A 65 -5.71 8.25 -11.16
N LEU A 66 -6.88 7.65 -10.93
CA LEU A 66 -7.95 7.48 -11.94
C LEU A 66 -8.73 8.78 -12.19
N LYS A 67 -9.15 9.48 -11.12
CA LYS A 67 -10.14 10.57 -11.17
C LYS A 67 -9.64 11.95 -11.63
N CYS A 68 -8.36 12.12 -11.93
CA CYS A 68 -7.70 13.34 -12.47
C CYS A 68 -6.89 14.18 -11.43
N PRO A 69 -5.79 14.86 -11.86
CA PRO A 69 -4.65 15.34 -11.05
C PRO A 69 -4.82 16.55 -10.10
N GLU A 70 -5.95 17.27 -10.17
CA GLU A 70 -5.98 18.67 -9.70
C GLU A 70 -6.26 18.85 -8.20
N SER A 71 -6.41 17.79 -7.40
CA SER A 71 -6.70 17.93 -5.97
C SER A 71 -5.77 17.19 -4.99
N CYS A 72 -5.45 17.93 -3.94
CA CYS A 72 -4.96 17.61 -2.59
C CYS A 72 -3.65 16.83 -2.37
N PHE A 73 -3.15 16.03 -3.32
CA PHE A 73 -1.96 15.19 -3.08
C PHE A 73 -0.89 15.27 -4.18
N ASN A 74 -0.72 16.40 -4.87
CA ASN A 74 0.45 16.57 -5.73
C ASN A 74 1.74 16.58 -4.88
N LYS A 75 2.39 15.40 -4.80
CA LYS A 75 3.60 15.17 -4.00
C LYS A 75 4.89 15.40 -4.79
N ARG A 76 4.80 16.00 -6.00
CA ARG A 76 5.94 16.28 -6.88
C ARG A 76 7.12 16.91 -6.14
N LYS A 77 6.90 17.99 -5.38
CA LYS A 77 7.97 18.68 -4.65
C LYS A 77 8.67 17.80 -3.62
N ASN A 78 7.93 16.91 -2.96
CA ASN A 78 8.48 15.99 -1.98
C ASN A 78 9.32 14.91 -2.67
N ALA A 79 8.78 14.29 -3.73
CA ALA A 79 9.51 13.31 -4.52
C ALA A 79 10.80 13.88 -5.13
N GLU A 80 10.77 15.11 -5.64
CA GLU A 80 11.95 15.82 -6.14
C GLU A 80 12.96 16.12 -5.01
N SER A 81 12.49 16.49 -3.82
CA SER A 81 13.35 16.72 -2.64
C SER A 81 14.03 15.43 -2.17
N ASP A 82 13.35 14.30 -2.32
CA ASP A 82 13.87 12.95 -2.04
C ASP A 82 14.78 12.41 -3.18
N GLY A 83 15.01 13.22 -4.22
CA GLY A 83 15.97 12.94 -5.29
C GLY A 83 15.39 12.22 -6.50
N PHE A 84 14.08 12.01 -6.59
CA PHE A 84 13.46 11.38 -7.74
C PHE A 84 13.35 12.33 -8.95
N LYS A 85 13.68 11.81 -10.13
CA LYS A 85 13.51 12.51 -11.40
C LYS A 85 12.15 12.17 -12.00
N LEU A 86 11.26 13.15 -12.00
CA LEU A 86 9.90 13.02 -12.51
C LEU A 86 9.80 13.44 -13.98
N LEU A 87 8.88 12.83 -14.69
CA LEU A 87 8.49 13.20 -16.05
C LEU A 87 7.80 14.57 -16.06
N PRO A 88 7.95 15.35 -17.14
CA PRO A 88 7.18 16.58 -17.34
C PRO A 88 5.69 16.27 -17.39
N ASP A 89 4.88 17.12 -16.75
CA ASP A 89 3.41 17.09 -16.76
C ASP A 89 2.78 15.76 -16.29
N SER A 90 3.55 14.91 -15.60
CA SER A 90 3.01 13.73 -14.92
C SER A 90 2.32 14.13 -13.63
N TYR A 91 1.31 13.34 -13.27
CA TYR A 91 0.66 13.44 -11.98
C TYR A 91 1.41 12.58 -10.96
N VAL A 92 1.57 13.08 -9.73
CA VAL A 92 2.28 12.37 -8.66
C VAL A 92 1.45 12.40 -7.40
N CYS A 93 1.03 11.24 -6.92
CA CYS A 93 0.49 11.05 -5.58
C CYS A 93 1.52 10.33 -4.71
N GLY A 94 1.38 10.41 -3.40
CA GLY A 94 2.23 9.68 -2.46
C GLY A 94 1.34 9.04 -1.42
N PRO A 95 1.18 7.71 -1.43
CA PRO A 95 0.46 7.04 -0.37
C PRO A 95 1.24 7.22 0.93
N ILE A 96 0.54 7.56 2.01
CA ILE A 96 1.10 7.48 3.36
C ILE A 96 0.99 6.02 3.78
N LEU A 97 1.59 5.09 3.02
CA LEU A 97 1.54 3.67 3.40
C LEU A 97 2.07 3.58 4.83
N ASP A 98 1.23 3.12 5.75
CA ASP A 98 1.53 2.96 7.18
C ASP A 98 2.53 1.81 7.42
N LEU A 99 3.60 1.77 6.62
CA LEU A 99 4.75 0.91 6.74
C LEU A 99 5.93 1.77 7.21
N ASP A 100 6.30 1.64 8.47
CA ASP A 100 7.29 2.49 9.12
C ASP A 100 8.61 2.58 8.32
N PHE A 101 9.22 3.77 8.28
CA PHE A 101 10.50 4.02 7.58
C PHE A 101 10.49 3.69 6.07
N ASN A 102 9.34 3.82 5.43
CA ASN A 102 9.22 3.73 3.98
C ASN A 102 8.54 4.97 3.40
N THR A 103 9.00 5.40 2.22
CA THR A 103 8.44 6.53 1.49
C THR A 103 8.12 6.09 0.08
N TYR A 104 6.93 6.48 -0.41
CA TYR A 104 6.42 6.05 -1.71
C TYR A 104 5.85 7.22 -2.49
N TYR A 105 6.07 7.20 -3.80
CA TYR A 105 5.40 8.08 -4.75
C TYR A 105 4.94 7.31 -5.97
N LEU A 106 3.70 7.53 -6.39
CA LEU A 106 3.14 6.99 -7.61
C LEU A 106 3.03 8.12 -8.64
N GLU A 107 3.84 8.03 -9.69
CA GLU A 107 3.85 8.96 -10.80
C GLU A 107 3.12 8.34 -12.01
N ARG A 108 2.05 8.97 -12.50
CA ARG A 108 1.30 8.54 -13.69
C ARG A 108 1.49 9.51 -14.85
N LYS A 109 1.77 8.97 -16.03
CA LYS A 109 1.71 9.68 -17.32
C LYS A 109 1.06 8.80 -18.38
N GLY A 110 -0.22 9.08 -18.67
CA GLY A 110 -1.03 8.23 -19.53
C GLY A 110 -1.16 6.82 -18.93
N GLU A 111 -0.74 5.81 -19.69
CA GLU A 111 -0.76 4.39 -19.31
C GLU A 111 0.51 3.93 -18.58
N LEU A 112 1.51 4.80 -18.42
CA LEU A 112 2.72 4.52 -17.67
C LEU A 112 2.53 4.92 -16.20
N LEU A 113 2.83 3.98 -15.30
CA LEU A 113 2.99 4.23 -13.87
C LEU A 113 4.46 4.03 -13.48
N ARG A 114 5.02 4.99 -12.75
CA ARG A 114 6.34 4.91 -12.12
C ARG A 114 6.13 4.88 -10.61
N PHE A 115 6.53 3.78 -9.99
CA PHE A 115 6.49 3.55 -8.55
C PHE A 115 7.86 3.91 -7.97
N HIS A 116 7.94 5.05 -7.30
CA HIS A 116 9.15 5.49 -6.60
C HIS A 116 9.09 5.03 -5.15
N PHE A 117 10.21 4.53 -4.63
CA PHE A 117 10.27 4.05 -3.26
C PHE A 117 11.61 4.36 -2.60
N ILE A 118 11.55 4.59 -1.29
CA ILE A 118 12.67 4.54 -0.35
C ILE A 118 12.26 3.56 0.73
N ASN A 119 13.03 2.49 0.89
CA ASN A 119 12.85 1.46 1.90
C ASN A 119 14.06 1.46 2.83
N GLU A 120 13.87 1.94 4.06
CA GLU A 120 14.93 1.97 5.06
C GLU A 120 14.95 0.73 5.96
N ALA A 121 13.97 -0.18 5.87
CA ALA A 121 13.92 -1.38 6.72
C ALA A 121 15.22 -2.21 6.71
N PRO A 122 15.92 -2.42 5.56
CA PRO A 122 17.19 -3.16 5.55
C PRO A 122 18.27 -2.55 6.45
N LYS A 123 18.26 -1.22 6.65
CA LYS A 123 19.18 -0.50 7.54
C LYS A 123 18.93 -0.82 9.00
N TYR A 124 17.66 -0.92 9.39
CA TYR A 124 17.27 -1.20 10.77
C TYR A 124 17.36 -2.68 11.12
N ILE A 125 16.97 -3.56 10.19
CA ILE A 125 17.00 -5.01 10.41
C ILE A 125 18.42 -5.57 10.30
N SER A 126 19.12 -5.24 9.21
CA SER A 126 20.30 -5.99 8.78
C SER A 126 21.57 -5.14 8.68
N SER A 127 21.53 -3.88 9.14
CA SER A 127 22.62 -2.91 8.98
C SER A 127 23.09 -2.73 7.53
N LYS A 128 22.22 -3.02 6.56
CA LYS A 128 22.47 -2.80 5.12
C LYS A 128 22.08 -1.38 4.72
N ASN A 129 22.43 -0.98 3.51
CA ASN A 129 21.98 0.31 2.99
C ASN A 129 20.47 0.29 2.74
N SER A 130 19.85 1.47 2.83
CA SER A 130 18.48 1.66 2.34
C SER A 130 18.39 1.33 0.86
N LEU A 131 17.21 0.88 0.44
CA LEU A 131 16.90 0.63 -0.97
C LEU A 131 16.11 1.83 -1.49
N GLN A 132 16.53 2.39 -2.61
CA GLN A 132 15.80 3.46 -3.28
C GLN A 132 15.74 3.15 -4.77
N GLY A 133 14.57 3.35 -5.38
CA GLY A 133 14.41 3.02 -6.78
C GLY A 133 13.16 3.57 -7.43
N THR A 134 13.05 3.32 -8.72
CA THR A 134 11.85 3.60 -9.52
C THR A 134 11.55 2.38 -10.37
N ILE A 135 10.31 1.89 -10.28
CA ILE A 135 9.84 0.73 -11.00
C ILE A 135 8.76 1.19 -11.97
N GLU A 136 8.85 0.76 -13.22
CA GLU A 136 7.91 1.14 -14.27
C GLU A 136 6.96 -0.02 -14.57
N LEU A 137 5.66 0.27 -14.63
CA LEU A 137 4.63 -0.73 -14.91
C LEU A 137 3.44 -0.12 -15.65
N PRO A 138 2.66 -0.93 -16.40
CA PRO A 138 1.41 -0.46 -16.99
C PRO A 138 0.41 -0.09 -15.91
N PHE A 139 -0.18 1.11 -16.00
CA PHE A 139 -1.11 1.63 -15.00
C PHE A 139 -2.34 0.72 -14.85
N GLY A 140 -2.96 0.30 -15.95
CA GLY A 140 -4.10 -0.63 -15.88
C GLY A 140 -3.77 -1.96 -15.18
N ALA A 141 -2.54 -2.46 -15.32
CA ALA A 141 -2.11 -3.68 -14.63
C ALA A 141 -1.87 -3.45 -13.14
N PHE A 142 -1.35 -2.27 -12.76
CA PHE A 142 -1.27 -1.86 -11.35
C PHE A 142 -2.65 -1.82 -10.71
N VAL A 143 -3.61 -1.14 -11.34
CA VAL A 143 -4.97 -1.00 -10.81
C VAL A 143 -5.63 -2.37 -10.62
N ALA A 144 -5.51 -3.25 -11.63
CA ALA A 144 -6.04 -4.62 -11.55
C ALA A 144 -5.44 -5.41 -10.39
N ASP A 145 -4.13 -5.27 -10.16
CA ASP A 145 -3.46 -5.92 -9.04
C ASP A 145 -3.96 -5.36 -7.70
N ILE A 146 -4.05 -4.04 -7.54
CA ILE A 146 -4.51 -3.40 -6.30
C ILE A 146 -5.93 -3.86 -5.94
N LEU A 147 -6.85 -3.86 -6.92
CA LEU A 147 -8.22 -4.35 -6.71
C LEU A 147 -8.21 -5.80 -6.23
N LYS A 148 -7.51 -6.67 -6.96
CA LYS A 148 -7.44 -8.09 -6.64
C LYS A 148 -6.89 -8.33 -5.22
N ILE A 149 -5.74 -7.76 -4.88
CA ILE A 149 -5.13 -7.99 -3.56
C ILE A 149 -5.94 -7.37 -2.43
N SER A 150 -6.67 -6.29 -2.67
CA SER A 150 -7.56 -5.65 -1.68
C SER A 150 -8.79 -6.50 -1.40
N GLU A 151 -9.39 -7.10 -2.43
CA GLU A 151 -10.48 -8.07 -2.28
C GLU A 151 -10.01 -9.31 -1.51
N GLU A 152 -8.87 -9.89 -1.91
CA GLU A 152 -8.30 -11.04 -1.22
C GLU A 152 -7.93 -10.72 0.24
N TYR A 153 -7.45 -9.50 0.52
CA TYR A 153 -7.18 -9.03 1.87
C TYR A 153 -8.45 -9.04 2.73
N LEU A 154 -9.55 -8.47 2.22
CA LEU A 154 -10.84 -8.40 2.92
C LEU A 154 -11.44 -9.78 3.24
N GLU A 155 -11.15 -10.77 2.40
CA GLU A 155 -11.60 -12.15 2.58
C GLU A 155 -10.71 -12.94 3.52
N LYS A 156 -9.38 -12.83 3.38
CA LYS A 156 -8.43 -13.77 3.99
C LYS A 156 -7.73 -13.21 5.22
N CYS A 157 -7.24 -11.97 5.17
CA CYS A 157 -6.39 -11.42 6.21
C CYS A 157 -7.18 -10.54 7.18
N PHE A 158 -8.04 -9.66 6.64
CA PHE A 158 -8.82 -8.70 7.42
C PHE A 158 -9.60 -9.33 8.58
N PRO A 159 -10.34 -10.45 8.42
CA PRO A 159 -11.07 -11.03 9.55
C PRO A 159 -10.17 -11.43 10.72
N ILE A 160 -9.00 -11.99 10.43
CA ILE A 160 -8.04 -12.48 11.41
C ILE A 160 -7.31 -11.31 12.08
N GLU A 161 -6.91 -10.32 11.29
CA GLU A 161 -6.30 -9.09 11.77
C GLU A 161 -7.23 -8.36 12.76
N MET A 162 -8.49 -8.19 12.36
CA MET A 162 -9.48 -7.48 13.16
C MET A 162 -9.89 -8.26 14.41
N GLU A 163 -9.96 -9.59 14.34
CA GLU A 163 -10.16 -10.43 15.52
C GLU A 163 -8.99 -10.28 16.50
N THR A 164 -7.76 -10.33 16.00
CA THR A 164 -6.53 -10.13 16.81
C THR A 164 -6.54 -8.76 17.48
N LYS A 165 -6.82 -7.69 16.73
CA LYS A 165 -6.94 -6.32 17.27
C LYS A 165 -8.10 -6.21 18.28
N ALA A 166 -9.24 -6.87 18.05
CA ALA A 166 -10.38 -6.84 18.98
C ALA A 166 -10.15 -7.58 20.29
N MET A 167 -9.32 -8.63 20.29
CA MET A 167 -8.89 -9.30 21.53
C MET A 167 -7.99 -8.41 22.39
N GLN A 168 -7.30 -7.45 21.78
CA GLN A 168 -6.30 -6.60 22.45
C GLN A 168 -6.87 -5.23 22.84
N TYR A 169 -7.79 -4.67 22.03
CA TYR A 169 -8.37 -3.35 22.26
C TYR A 169 -9.86 -3.43 22.55
N ASN A 170 -10.25 -2.93 23.73
CA ASN A 170 -11.65 -2.82 24.13
C ASN A 170 -12.45 -1.96 23.13
N ARG A 171 -13.67 -2.39 22.79
CA ARG A 171 -14.63 -1.71 21.88
C ARG A 171 -14.20 -1.61 20.41
N PHE A 172 -13.16 -2.32 19.98
CA PHE A 172 -12.75 -2.32 18.56
C PHE A 172 -13.75 -3.06 17.65
N THR A 173 -14.55 -3.98 18.20
CA THR A 173 -15.50 -4.80 17.43
C THR A 173 -16.55 -3.98 16.66
N GLU A 174 -16.98 -2.84 17.22
CA GLU A 174 -17.94 -1.93 16.56
C GLU A 174 -17.33 -1.25 15.32
N GLU A 175 -16.01 -1.05 15.30
CA GLU A 175 -15.28 -0.41 14.19
C GLU A 175 -15.05 -1.36 13.01
N ILE A 176 -14.99 -2.68 13.24
CA ILE A 176 -14.65 -3.67 12.20
C ILE A 176 -15.57 -3.56 10.98
N SER A 177 -16.88 -3.45 11.21
CA SER A 177 -17.87 -3.36 10.13
C SER A 177 -17.70 -2.05 9.33
N ARG A 178 -17.38 -0.95 10.03
CA ARG A 178 -17.13 0.36 9.41
C ARG A 178 -15.87 0.35 8.54
N LEU A 179 -14.79 -0.22 9.06
CA LEU A 179 -13.51 -0.37 8.35
C LEU A 179 -13.66 -1.24 7.10
N ARG A 180 -14.35 -2.38 7.23
CA ARG A 180 -14.64 -3.27 6.09
C ARG A 180 -15.41 -2.53 5.01
N GLN A 181 -16.54 -1.93 5.39
CA GLN A 181 -17.41 -1.22 4.46
C GLN A 181 -16.69 -0.07 3.76
N TYR A 182 -15.77 0.61 4.45
CA TYR A 182 -14.98 1.67 3.86
C TYR A 182 -14.08 1.17 2.71
N LEU A 183 -13.35 0.07 2.90
CA LEU A 183 -12.53 -0.52 1.84
C LEU A 183 -13.38 -1.08 0.69
N GLU A 184 -14.50 -1.74 0.99
CA GLU A 184 -15.45 -2.23 -0.02
C GLU A 184 -15.99 -1.08 -0.90
N ASN A 185 -16.32 0.06 -0.29
CA ASN A 185 -16.75 1.25 -1.01
C ASN A 185 -15.66 1.80 -1.93
N LEU A 186 -14.39 1.87 -1.47
CA LEU A 186 -13.27 2.31 -2.30
C LEU A 186 -13.04 1.37 -3.49
N ILE A 187 -13.10 0.06 -3.27
CA ILE A 187 -13.00 -0.95 -4.33
C ILE A 187 -14.12 -0.74 -5.37
N GLN A 188 -15.36 -0.57 -4.92
CA GLN A 188 -16.50 -0.37 -5.81
C GLN A 188 -16.41 0.96 -6.58
N GLU A 189 -15.94 2.02 -5.92
CA GLU A 189 -15.71 3.32 -6.55
C GLU A 189 -14.67 3.20 -7.68
N ILE A 190 -13.53 2.57 -7.42
CA ILE A 190 -12.48 2.34 -8.44
C ILE A 190 -13.01 1.52 -9.61
N LYS A 191 -13.74 0.43 -9.35
CA LYS A 191 -14.35 -0.39 -10.42
C LYS A 191 -15.30 0.43 -11.29
N THR A 192 -16.11 1.26 -10.66
CA THR A 192 -17.07 2.14 -11.35
C THR A 192 -16.33 3.13 -12.25
N GLU A 193 -15.25 3.75 -11.78
CA GLU A 193 -14.43 4.66 -12.59
C GLU A 193 -13.76 3.96 -13.79
N LEU A 194 -13.38 2.68 -13.66
CA LEU A 194 -12.85 1.90 -14.78
C LEU A 194 -13.91 1.62 -15.85
N ASP A 195 -15.14 1.31 -15.44
CA ASP A 195 -16.24 1.03 -16.36
C ASP A 195 -16.70 2.28 -17.15
N PHE A 196 -16.55 3.47 -16.58
CA PHE A 196 -16.84 4.75 -17.25
C PHE A 196 -15.68 5.27 -18.13
N GLY A 197 -14.49 4.68 -18.03
CA GLY A 197 -13.29 5.07 -18.78
C GLY A 197 -13.13 4.40 -20.14
N HIS A 198 -14.10 3.59 -20.58
CA HIS A 198 -14.17 2.89 -21.86
C HIS A 198 -15.28 3.44 -22.75
#